data_AF-A0A1H5XEN1-F1
#
_entry.id   AF-A0A1H5XEN1-F1
#
_cell.length_a   1.000
_cell.length_b   1.000
_cell.length_c   1.000
_cell.angle_alpha   90.00
_cell.angle_beta   90.00
_cell.angle_gamma   90.00
#
_symmetry.space_group_name_H-M   'P 1'
#
loop_
_entity.id
_entity.type
_entity.pdbx_description
1 polymer ?
#
loop_
_entity_poly.entity_id
_entity_poly.type
_entity_poly.pdbx_seq_one_letter_code
_entity_poly.pdbx_strand_id
1 'polypeptide(L)'
;MTSRPSAGRPAARMAAGALPVVLPVMLAGTLLAGCAGQEAAGGASVPPPTSRAVPTWDGRAVPSAAPAATPLVFAPPLPRSVPVSITIPRLGVSAPVSRLGLRRDGTIEEPPLSEPNLTGWYEEGPTPGEAGPSVILGHVDANRRAAVFHRLGELRPGDRIEVTRRDGSVAVFAVQRLVRVAKDRFPGELIYAEDIDYSALRLVTCGGAFDSRSGHYVDNVIAFTRLVT
;
A
#
# COMPACT_ATOMS: atom_id res chain seq x y z
N MET A 1 63.58 -27.06 -23.46
CA MET A 1 63.01 -28.01 -24.45
C MET A 1 61.90 -28.73 -23.72
N THR A 2 60.61 -28.63 -24.03
CA THR A 2 59.91 -28.41 -25.29
C THR A 2 58.58 -27.70 -25.06
N SER A 3 58.06 -27.18 -26.16
CA SER A 3 57.04 -26.15 -26.29
C SER A 3 55.59 -26.68 -26.28
N ARG A 4 54.67 -25.78 -25.92
CA ARG A 4 53.21 -25.66 -26.19
C ARG A 4 52.60 -26.54 -27.31
N PRO A 5 51.28 -26.84 -27.25
CA PRO A 5 50.35 -25.95 -27.97
C PRO A 5 49.06 -25.56 -27.23
N SER A 6 48.67 -24.33 -27.54
CA SER A 6 47.41 -23.65 -27.24
C SER A 6 46.38 -24.04 -28.30
N ALA A 7 45.19 -24.50 -27.89
CA ALA A 7 44.06 -24.73 -28.78
C ALA A 7 43.11 -23.53 -28.75
N GLY A 8 43.02 -22.83 -29.89
CA GLY A 8 42.13 -21.70 -30.11
C GLY A 8 40.66 -22.14 -30.25
N ARG A 9 39.73 -21.29 -29.80
CA ARG A 9 38.31 -21.41 -30.11
C ARG A 9 37.96 -20.45 -31.25
N PRO A 10 37.20 -20.89 -32.27
CA PRO A 10 36.91 -20.09 -33.45
C PRO A 10 35.92 -18.95 -33.17
N ALA A 11 36.19 -17.80 -33.79
CA ALA A 11 35.29 -16.66 -33.88
C ALA A 11 34.09 -16.99 -34.77
N ALA A 12 32.87 -16.85 -34.24
CA ALA A 12 31.66 -16.89 -35.04
C ALA A 12 31.43 -15.53 -35.70
N ARG A 13 31.24 -15.58 -37.02
CA ARG A 13 31.15 -14.47 -37.96
C ARG A 13 29.87 -13.66 -37.79
N MET A 14 30.01 -12.35 -37.94
CA MET A 14 28.92 -11.42 -38.23
C MET A 14 28.21 -11.80 -39.54
N ALA A 15 26.88 -11.79 -39.52
CA ALA A 15 26.06 -11.71 -40.71
C ALA A 15 25.28 -10.38 -40.67
N ALA A 16 25.50 -9.58 -41.71
CA ALA A 16 24.89 -8.30 -41.94
C ALA A 16 23.62 -8.44 -42.80
N GLY A 17 22.67 -7.53 -42.61
CA GLY A 17 21.82 -6.97 -43.67
C GLY A 17 20.50 -7.67 -43.97
N ALA A 18 19.38 -7.04 -43.62
CA ALA A 18 18.55 -6.26 -44.55
C ALA A 18 17.20 -5.88 -43.89
N LEU A 19 16.90 -4.57 -43.87
CA LEU A 19 15.57 -4.01 -43.55
C LEU A 19 14.59 -4.29 -44.69
N PRO A 20 13.27 -4.20 -44.41
CA PRO A 20 12.55 -3.10 -45.07
C PRO A 20 11.73 -2.24 -44.11
N VAL A 21 11.86 -0.94 -44.35
CA VAL A 21 11.09 0.18 -43.82
C VAL A 21 9.63 0.02 -44.26
N VAL A 22 8.69 0.08 -43.32
CA VAL A 22 7.25 0.15 -43.61
C VAL A 22 6.82 1.62 -43.48
N LEU A 23 6.47 2.22 -44.61
CA LEU A 23 5.90 3.57 -44.71
C LEU A 23 4.39 3.52 -44.37
N PRO A 24 3.85 4.37 -43.48
CA PRO A 24 2.41 4.56 -43.40
C PRO A 24 1.97 5.63 -44.40
N VAL A 25 1.18 5.22 -45.40
CA VAL A 25 0.46 6.13 -46.30
C VAL A 25 -0.78 6.65 -45.57
N MET A 26 -0.83 7.97 -45.35
CA MET A 26 -2.04 8.69 -44.97
C MET A 26 -3.07 8.65 -46.09
N LEU A 27 -4.32 8.31 -45.77
CA LEU A 27 -5.47 8.61 -46.64
C LEU A 27 -6.48 9.43 -45.85
N ALA A 28 -6.54 10.72 -46.17
CA ALA A 28 -7.60 11.64 -45.78
C ALA A 28 -8.82 11.41 -46.69
N GLY A 29 -10.01 11.31 -46.09
CA GLY A 29 -11.29 11.21 -46.80
C GLY A 29 -12.35 12.07 -46.12
N THR A 30 -12.45 13.32 -46.54
CA THR A 30 -13.60 14.21 -46.35
C THR A 30 -14.55 14.08 -47.54
N LEU A 31 -15.87 14.02 -47.31
CA LEU A 31 -17.00 14.43 -48.19
C LEU A 31 -18.29 14.19 -47.36
N LEU A 32 -18.93 15.23 -46.82
CA LEU A 32 -19.97 16.11 -47.40
C LEU A 32 -21.42 15.56 -47.34
N ALA A 33 -22.25 16.33 -46.64
CA ALA A 33 -23.65 16.72 -46.92
C ALA A 33 -24.80 15.68 -46.84
N GLY A 34 -25.84 16.04 -46.05
CA GLY A 34 -27.19 15.49 -46.16
C GLY A 34 -28.22 16.10 -45.18
N CYS A 35 -28.99 17.07 -45.68
CA CYS A 35 -30.39 17.49 -45.42
C CYS A 35 -31.03 17.23 -44.03
N ALA A 36 -31.48 18.24 -43.26
CA ALA A 36 -32.64 19.15 -43.44
C ALA A 36 -34.03 18.54 -43.12
N GLY A 37 -34.74 19.21 -42.20
CA GLY A 37 -36.19 19.10 -41.90
C GLY A 37 -36.52 18.29 -40.64
N GLN A 38 -37.45 18.65 -39.73
CA GLN A 38 -38.44 19.74 -39.70
C GLN A 38 -39.17 19.71 -38.33
N GLU A 39 -39.56 20.90 -37.82
CA GLU A 39 -40.69 21.22 -36.90
C GLU A 39 -40.89 20.44 -35.58
N ALA A 40 -41.65 20.87 -34.59
CA ALA A 40 -42.04 22.14 -33.98
C ALA A 40 -42.89 21.71 -32.76
N ALA A 41 -42.69 22.41 -31.64
CA ALA A 41 -43.67 22.67 -30.58
C ALA A 41 -44.67 21.54 -30.21
N GLY A 42 -44.26 20.67 -29.28
CA GLY A 42 -45.18 19.92 -28.42
C GLY A 42 -45.18 20.55 -27.02
N GLY A 43 -46.20 21.34 -26.70
CA GLY A 43 -46.39 21.94 -25.38
C GLY A 43 -46.65 20.88 -24.31
N ALA A 44 -45.81 20.87 -23.28
CA ALA A 44 -46.09 20.21 -22.01
C ALA A 44 -46.01 21.26 -20.90
N SER A 45 -47.16 21.65 -20.34
CA SER A 45 -47.22 22.52 -19.17
C SER A 45 -46.66 21.75 -17.96
N VAL A 46 -45.48 22.13 -17.50
CA VAL A 46 -44.92 21.65 -16.23
C VAL A 46 -45.56 22.47 -15.10
N PRO A 47 -46.25 21.86 -14.13
CA PRO A 47 -46.73 22.58 -12.95
C PRO A 47 -45.55 23.03 -12.08
N PRO A 48 -45.65 24.17 -11.37
CA PRO A 48 -44.56 24.66 -10.53
C PRO A 48 -44.27 23.67 -9.39
N PRO A 49 -43.00 23.47 -8.98
CA PRO A 49 -42.69 22.64 -7.84
C PRO A 49 -43.27 23.27 -6.56
N THR A 50 -44.15 22.53 -5.88
CA THR A 50 -44.56 22.83 -4.50
C THR A 50 -43.32 22.82 -3.61
N SER A 51 -42.98 24.01 -3.09
CA SER A 51 -41.96 24.21 -2.07
C SER A 51 -42.27 23.33 -0.86
N ARG A 52 -41.45 22.29 -0.68
CA ARG A 52 -41.47 21.45 0.52
C ARG A 52 -40.81 22.28 1.62
N ALA A 53 -41.58 22.63 2.65
CA ALA A 53 -41.08 23.39 3.79
C ALA A 53 -39.82 22.71 4.34
N VAL A 54 -38.70 23.44 4.26
CA VAL A 54 -37.47 23.10 4.97
C VAL A 54 -37.76 23.18 6.47
N PRO A 55 -37.47 22.14 7.26
CA PRO A 55 -37.57 22.26 8.71
C PRO A 55 -36.62 23.38 9.15
N THR A 56 -37.19 24.41 9.78
CA THR A 56 -36.42 25.49 10.40
C THR A 56 -35.64 24.90 11.57
N TRP A 57 -34.33 24.82 11.40
CA TRP A 57 -33.36 24.51 12.44
C TRP A 57 -33.45 25.60 13.53
N ASP A 58 -33.86 25.22 14.74
CA ASP A 58 -34.06 26.10 15.90
C ASP A 58 -32.74 26.47 16.60
N GLY A 59 -31.59 26.20 15.99
CA GLY A 59 -30.28 26.56 16.52
C GLY A 59 -29.88 25.78 17.77
N ARG A 60 -30.68 24.78 18.20
CA ARG A 60 -30.30 23.94 19.34
C ARG A 60 -29.37 22.84 18.83
N ALA A 61 -28.07 23.06 19.01
CA ALA A 61 -27.07 22.02 18.85
C ALA A 61 -27.46 20.82 19.74
N VAL A 62 -27.86 19.71 19.12
CA VAL A 62 -27.93 18.43 19.80
C VAL A 62 -26.48 18.04 20.08
N PRO A 63 -26.06 17.84 21.35
CA PRO A 63 -24.75 17.31 21.62
C PRO A 63 -24.71 15.90 21.05
N SER A 64 -24.10 15.72 19.88
CA SER A 64 -23.69 14.40 19.43
C SER A 64 -22.53 14.01 20.35
N ALA A 65 -22.86 13.30 21.42
CA ALA A 65 -21.86 12.70 22.29
C ALA A 65 -21.08 11.71 21.41
N ALA A 66 -19.89 12.10 20.98
CA ALA A 66 -18.92 11.16 20.46
C ALA A 66 -18.75 10.07 21.53
N PRO A 67 -18.82 8.77 21.18
CA PRO A 67 -18.59 7.72 22.14
C PRO A 67 -17.24 7.97 22.81
N ALA A 68 -17.24 8.01 24.15
CA ALA A 68 -16.02 8.16 24.92
C ALA A 68 -15.06 7.01 24.52
N ALA A 69 -13.87 7.37 24.04
CA ALA A 69 -12.86 6.39 23.71
C ALA A 69 -12.52 5.61 24.99
N THR A 70 -12.79 4.30 25.01
CA THR A 70 -12.35 3.43 26.10
C THR A 70 -10.83 3.56 26.23
N PRO A 71 -10.28 3.78 27.44
CA PRO A 71 -8.85 3.87 27.63
C PRO A 71 -8.17 2.60 27.11
N LEU A 72 -7.13 2.77 26.28
CA LEU A 72 -6.30 1.65 25.85
C LEU A 72 -5.48 1.12 27.04
N VAL A 73 -5.55 -0.18 27.30
CA VAL A 73 -4.73 -0.86 28.30
C VAL A 73 -3.58 -1.55 27.57
N PHE A 74 -2.35 -1.15 27.86
CA PHE A 74 -1.17 -1.75 27.25
C PHE A 74 -0.85 -3.11 27.88
N ALA A 75 -0.51 -4.07 27.03
CA ALA A 75 -0.13 -5.41 27.45
C ALA A 75 1.40 -5.55 27.61
N PRO A 76 1.87 -6.45 28.48
CA PRO A 76 3.28 -6.82 28.52
C PRO A 76 3.69 -7.58 27.25
N PRO A 77 4.99 -7.56 26.89
CA PRO A 77 5.50 -8.38 25.79
C PRO A 77 5.19 -9.87 25.93
N LEU A 78 5.04 -10.53 24.80
CA LEU A 78 4.79 -11.95 24.63
C LEU A 78 6.07 -12.71 24.26
N PRO A 79 6.16 -14.03 24.55
CA PRO A 79 7.24 -14.88 24.05
C PRO A 79 7.29 -14.92 22.53
N ARG A 80 8.46 -15.16 21.92
CA ARG A 80 8.64 -15.27 20.46
C ARG A 80 7.65 -16.20 19.77
N SER A 81 7.01 -15.73 18.70
CA SER A 81 6.21 -16.58 17.81
C SER A 81 6.02 -15.93 16.43
N VAL A 82 6.31 -16.70 15.38
CA VAL A 82 6.32 -16.23 13.99
C VAL A 82 4.90 -15.83 13.56
N PRO A 83 4.71 -14.66 12.92
CA PRO A 83 3.40 -14.26 12.42
C PRO A 83 2.97 -15.11 11.22
N VAL A 84 1.66 -15.32 11.10
CA VAL A 84 1.05 -16.14 10.03
C VAL A 84 0.08 -15.30 9.19
N SER A 85 -0.71 -14.46 9.85
CA SER A 85 -1.64 -13.56 9.17
C SER A 85 -1.83 -12.26 9.96
N ILE A 86 -2.28 -11.23 9.26
CA ILE A 86 -2.63 -9.92 9.80
C ILE A 86 -4.05 -9.55 9.41
N THR A 87 -4.81 -9.02 10.38
CA THR A 87 -6.15 -8.49 10.18
C THR A 87 -6.20 -7.04 10.64
N ILE A 88 -6.81 -6.17 9.83
CA ILE A 88 -7.03 -4.76 10.16
C ILE A 88 -8.51 -4.44 9.88
N PRO A 89 -9.39 -4.62 10.87
CA PRO A 89 -10.84 -4.56 10.66
C PRO A 89 -11.31 -3.23 10.06
N ARG A 90 -10.75 -2.11 10.52
CA ARG A 90 -11.06 -0.76 10.03
C ARG A 90 -10.88 -0.62 8.52
N LEU A 91 -9.89 -1.30 7.97
CA LEU A 91 -9.53 -1.23 6.55
C LEU A 91 -10.12 -2.37 5.72
N GLY A 92 -10.72 -3.38 6.36
CA GLY A 92 -11.17 -4.61 5.70
C GLY A 92 -10.02 -5.51 5.24
N VAL A 93 -8.85 -5.39 5.87
CA VAL A 93 -7.67 -6.20 5.50
C VAL A 93 -7.70 -7.52 6.25
N SER A 94 -7.48 -8.61 5.50
CA SER A 94 -7.11 -9.94 6.00
C SER A 94 -6.08 -10.52 5.04
N ALA A 95 -4.85 -10.71 5.51
CA ALA A 95 -3.71 -10.99 4.66
C ALA A 95 -2.74 -12.02 5.28
N PRO A 96 -2.14 -12.90 4.47
CA PRO A 96 -1.02 -13.72 4.90
C PRO A 96 0.23 -12.87 5.19
N VAL A 97 1.08 -13.36 6.07
CA VAL A 97 2.38 -12.76 6.42
C VAL A 97 3.49 -13.75 6.03
N SER A 98 4.34 -13.38 5.06
CA SER A 98 5.58 -14.10 4.74
C SER A 98 6.76 -13.60 5.57
N ARG A 99 7.91 -14.26 5.41
CA ARG A 99 9.20 -13.78 5.92
C ARG A 99 9.89 -12.94 4.86
N LEU A 100 10.54 -11.87 5.30
CA LEU A 100 11.37 -10.98 4.48
C LEU A 100 12.74 -10.89 5.13
N GLY A 101 13.78 -11.19 4.35
CA GLY A 101 15.16 -10.97 4.74
C GLY A 101 15.68 -9.61 4.30
N LEU A 102 16.99 -9.54 4.12
CA LEU A 102 17.67 -8.39 3.53
C LEU A 102 18.11 -8.71 2.09
N ARG A 103 17.99 -7.72 1.22
CA ARG A 103 18.66 -7.69 -0.08
C ARG A 103 20.16 -7.49 0.09
N ARG A 104 20.93 -7.69 -0.98
CA ARG A 104 22.39 -7.51 -1.00
C ARG A 104 22.87 -6.11 -0.62
N ASP A 105 22.03 -5.10 -0.82
CA ASP A 105 22.30 -3.70 -0.47
C ASP A 105 21.92 -3.35 0.98
N GLY A 106 21.47 -4.33 1.78
CA GLY A 106 21.05 -4.15 3.15
C GLY A 106 19.63 -3.61 3.32
N THR A 107 18.87 -3.42 2.23
CA THR A 107 17.45 -3.05 2.33
C THR A 107 16.59 -4.27 2.61
N ILE A 108 15.50 -4.09 3.37
CA ILE A 108 14.55 -5.19 3.63
C ILE A 108 13.87 -5.58 2.33
N GLU A 109 13.78 -6.88 2.08
CA GLU A 109 13.01 -7.43 0.96
C GLU A 109 11.57 -6.93 0.97
N GLU A 110 10.89 -6.92 -0.17
CA GLU A 110 9.48 -6.54 -0.26
C GLU A 110 8.67 -7.75 -0.69
N PRO A 111 7.38 -7.85 -0.29
CA PRO A 111 6.49 -8.87 -0.81
C PRO A 111 6.47 -8.85 -2.35
N PRO A 112 6.36 -10.00 -3.03
CA PRO A 112 6.33 -10.04 -4.48
C PRO A 112 5.12 -9.27 -5.05
N LEU A 113 5.35 -8.44 -6.07
CA LEU A 113 4.28 -7.68 -6.75
C LEU A 113 3.23 -8.57 -7.44
N SER A 114 3.52 -9.85 -7.67
CA SER A 114 2.55 -10.82 -8.17
C SER A 114 1.48 -11.19 -7.14
N GLU A 115 1.70 -10.89 -5.85
CA GLU A 115 0.80 -11.22 -4.75
C GLU A 115 0.33 -9.95 -4.02
N PRO A 116 -0.63 -9.19 -4.58
CA PRO A 116 -1.07 -7.89 -4.05
C PRO A 116 -1.63 -7.95 -2.62
N ASN A 117 -2.08 -9.11 -2.15
CA ASN A 117 -2.61 -9.31 -0.80
C ASN A 117 -1.55 -9.81 0.20
N LEU A 118 -0.31 -10.06 -0.23
CA LEU A 118 0.73 -10.61 0.65
C LEU A 118 1.42 -9.48 1.42
N THR A 119 1.53 -9.66 2.74
CA THR A 119 2.40 -8.86 3.59
C THR A 119 3.63 -9.66 3.96
N GLY A 120 4.68 -9.00 4.43
CA GLY A 120 5.87 -9.71 4.89
C GLY A 120 6.46 -9.08 6.14
N TRP A 121 6.91 -9.92 7.06
CA TRP A 121 7.56 -9.54 8.29
C TRP A 121 9.08 -9.56 8.12
N TYR A 122 9.77 -8.51 8.58
CA TYR A 122 11.23 -8.48 8.61
C TYR A 122 11.76 -9.45 9.66
N GLU A 123 12.32 -10.57 9.20
CA GLU A 123 12.52 -11.74 10.07
C GLU A 123 13.72 -11.69 11.00
N GLU A 124 14.64 -10.77 10.75
CA GLU A 124 15.78 -10.49 11.63
C GLU A 124 15.38 -9.63 12.84
N GLY A 125 14.20 -9.02 12.82
CA GLY A 125 13.65 -8.25 13.94
C GLY A 125 12.85 -9.10 14.95
N PRO A 126 12.27 -8.44 15.98
CA PRO A 126 11.32 -9.08 16.89
C PRO A 126 10.07 -9.60 16.16
N THR A 127 9.53 -10.74 16.59
CA THR A 127 8.21 -11.19 16.15
C THR A 127 7.11 -10.29 16.73
N PRO A 128 5.95 -10.11 16.05
CA PRO A 128 4.83 -9.38 16.62
C PRO A 128 4.41 -9.98 17.96
N GLY A 129 4.54 -9.20 19.02
CA GLY A 129 4.33 -9.60 20.41
C GLY A 129 5.59 -9.54 21.27
N GLU A 130 6.78 -9.77 20.71
CA GLU A 130 8.04 -9.61 21.45
C GLU A 130 8.30 -8.14 21.81
N ALA A 131 9.16 -7.91 22.81
CA ALA A 131 9.67 -6.59 23.12
C ALA A 131 10.51 -6.07 21.95
N GLY A 132 10.45 -4.77 21.74
CA GLY A 132 11.07 -4.15 20.58
C GLY A 132 10.09 -3.98 19.41
N PRO A 133 10.61 -3.46 18.28
CA PRO A 133 9.78 -3.14 17.14
C PRO A 133 9.72 -4.24 16.09
N SER A 134 8.57 -4.88 15.98
CA SER A 134 8.28 -5.74 14.85
C SER A 134 7.86 -4.92 13.63
N VAL A 135 8.30 -5.31 12.42
CA VAL A 135 7.97 -4.60 11.19
C VAL A 135 7.29 -5.51 10.18
N ILE A 136 6.13 -5.07 9.68
CA ILE A 136 5.41 -5.72 8.59
C ILE A 136 5.27 -4.74 7.42
N LEU A 137 5.71 -5.17 6.25
CA LEU A 137 5.67 -4.44 5.00
C LEU A 137 4.53 -4.94 4.11
N GLY A 138 3.92 -4.03 3.35
CA GLY A 138 2.92 -4.35 2.35
C GLY A 138 2.78 -3.24 1.32
N HIS A 139 2.34 -3.62 0.11
CA HIS A 139 2.23 -2.68 -1.00
C HIS A 139 0.98 -1.78 -0.91
N VAL A 140 1.10 -0.55 -1.42
CA VAL A 140 -0.02 0.37 -1.62
C VAL A 140 -0.77 0.05 -2.92
N ASP A 141 -0.02 -0.35 -3.96
CA ASP A 141 -0.51 -0.87 -5.21
C ASP A 141 0.42 -1.98 -5.74
N ALA A 142 -0.14 -2.84 -6.58
CA ALA A 142 0.64 -3.80 -7.35
C ALA A 142 -0.11 -4.08 -8.66
N ASN A 143 0.61 -4.21 -9.77
CA ASN A 143 0.04 -4.43 -11.11
C ASN A 143 -1.08 -3.44 -11.47
N ARG A 144 -0.90 -2.15 -11.13
CA ARG A 144 -1.85 -1.04 -11.38
C ARG A 144 -3.20 -1.17 -10.65
N ARG A 145 -3.24 -1.93 -9.55
CA ARG A 145 -4.43 -2.09 -8.70
C ARG A 145 -4.06 -1.85 -7.24
N ALA A 146 -5.03 -1.42 -6.44
CA ALA A 146 -4.87 -1.31 -4.99
C ALA A 146 -4.38 -2.64 -4.38
N ALA A 147 -3.39 -2.57 -3.50
CA ALA A 147 -2.82 -3.71 -2.78
C ALA A 147 -3.18 -3.67 -1.28
N VAL A 148 -2.66 -4.61 -0.51
CA VAL A 148 -3.04 -4.87 0.89
C VAL A 148 -3.02 -3.65 1.81
N PHE A 149 -2.07 -2.74 1.64
CA PHE A 149 -1.91 -1.54 2.46
C PHE A 149 -2.30 -0.25 1.71
N HIS A 150 -3.07 -0.36 0.63
CA HIS A 150 -3.58 0.80 -0.12
C HIS A 150 -4.20 1.89 0.76
N ARG A 151 -4.93 1.45 1.79
CA ARG A 151 -5.71 2.31 2.71
C ARG A 151 -5.01 2.54 4.05
N LEU A 152 -3.73 2.21 4.20
CA LEU A 152 -3.05 2.29 5.50
C LEU A 152 -3.09 3.71 6.10
N GLY A 153 -3.03 4.75 5.26
CA GLY A 153 -3.15 6.15 5.67
C GLY A 153 -4.52 6.54 6.26
N GLU A 154 -5.51 5.67 6.20
CA GLU A 154 -6.85 5.88 6.78
C GLU A 154 -6.95 5.43 8.25
N LEU A 155 -5.92 4.77 8.78
CA LEU A 155 -5.87 4.42 10.21
C LEU A 155 -5.87 5.65 11.10
N ARG A 156 -6.41 5.49 12.30
CA ARG A 156 -6.52 6.50 13.35
C ARG A 156 -6.03 5.92 14.67
N PRO A 157 -5.57 6.77 15.62
CA PRO A 157 -5.26 6.31 16.97
C PRO A 157 -6.42 5.51 17.58
N GLY A 158 -6.11 4.36 18.16
CA GLY A 158 -7.09 3.42 18.72
C GLY A 158 -7.58 2.32 17.77
N ASP A 159 -7.37 2.45 16.45
CA ASP A 159 -7.69 1.37 15.52
C ASP A 159 -6.88 0.11 15.85
N ARG A 160 -7.54 -1.06 15.75
CA ARG A 160 -6.93 -2.36 16.08
C ARG A 160 -6.26 -3.00 14.87
N ILE A 161 -5.12 -3.63 15.14
CA ILE A 161 -4.39 -4.51 14.23
C ILE A 161 -4.16 -5.82 14.96
N GLU A 162 -4.56 -6.93 14.36
CA GLU A 162 -4.48 -8.25 14.95
C GLU A 162 -3.49 -9.09 14.15
N VAL A 163 -2.52 -9.68 14.82
CA VAL A 163 -1.54 -10.57 14.20
C VAL A 163 -1.72 -11.97 14.76
N THR A 164 -2.15 -12.90 13.89
CA THR A 164 -2.21 -14.32 14.23
C THR A 164 -0.83 -14.91 14.18
N ARG A 165 -0.45 -15.64 15.22
CA ARG A 165 0.90 -16.17 15.43
C ARG A 165 0.87 -17.68 15.36
N ARG A 166 2.04 -18.27 15.06
CA ARG A 166 2.17 -19.72 14.83
C ARG A 166 1.88 -20.58 16.06
N ASP A 167 1.97 -20.00 17.25
CA ASP A 167 1.60 -20.65 18.52
C ASP A 167 0.08 -20.67 18.77
N GLY A 168 -0.73 -20.16 17.84
CA GLY A 168 -2.19 -20.08 17.94
C GLY A 168 -2.69 -18.85 18.70
N SER A 169 -1.80 -18.03 19.27
CA SER A 169 -2.17 -16.77 19.92
C SER A 169 -2.38 -15.63 18.89
N VAL A 170 -3.08 -14.58 19.33
CA VAL A 170 -3.25 -13.35 18.56
C VAL A 170 -2.65 -12.19 19.35
N ALA A 171 -1.68 -11.50 18.76
CA ALA A 171 -1.18 -10.23 19.30
C ALA A 171 -2.05 -9.08 18.78
N VAL A 172 -2.69 -8.36 19.70
CA VAL A 172 -3.57 -7.22 19.37
C VAL A 172 -2.83 -5.93 19.65
N PHE A 173 -2.73 -5.09 18.63
CA PHE A 173 -2.09 -3.79 18.70
C PHE A 173 -3.11 -2.68 18.49
N ALA A 174 -2.91 -1.57 19.18
CA ALA A 174 -3.65 -0.34 18.92
C ALA A 174 -2.73 0.68 18.24
N VAL A 175 -3.23 1.32 17.18
CA VAL A 175 -2.56 2.42 16.51
C VAL A 175 -2.38 3.58 17.49
N GLN A 176 -1.16 4.10 17.60
CA GLN A 176 -0.85 5.29 18.39
C GLN A 176 -0.79 6.52 17.50
N ARG A 177 -0.11 6.41 16.35
CA ARG A 177 0.07 7.51 15.39
C ARG A 177 0.45 7.00 14.01
N LEU A 178 0.24 7.82 13.00
CA LEU A 178 0.77 7.61 11.66
C LEU A 178 1.83 8.68 11.37
N VAL A 179 2.87 8.28 10.66
CA VAL A 179 3.88 9.20 10.12
C VAL A 179 3.97 9.01 8.62
N ARG A 180 4.10 10.12 7.90
CA ARG A 180 4.51 10.14 6.51
C ARG A 180 5.94 10.62 6.47
N VAL A 181 6.84 9.82 5.91
CA VAL A 181 8.25 10.18 5.80
C VAL A 181 8.66 10.15 4.34
N ALA A 182 9.23 11.24 3.85
CA ALA A 182 9.90 11.25 2.56
C ALA A 182 10.99 10.16 2.53
N LYS A 183 11.10 9.42 1.43
CA LYS A 183 12.01 8.26 1.34
C LYS A 183 13.48 8.61 1.56
N ASP A 184 13.88 9.83 1.20
CA ASP A 184 15.23 10.38 1.42
C ASP A 184 15.55 10.66 2.89
N ARG A 185 14.54 10.65 3.77
CA ARG A 185 14.65 10.90 5.21
C ARG A 185 14.12 9.74 6.04
N PHE A 186 14.08 8.53 5.46
CA PHE A 186 13.56 7.35 6.13
C PHE A 186 14.35 7.05 7.42
N PRO A 187 13.73 7.11 8.61
CA PRO A 187 14.45 7.03 9.87
C PRO A 187 14.64 5.57 10.26
N GLY A 188 15.57 4.88 9.58
CA GLY A 188 15.77 3.43 9.70
C GLY A 188 15.90 2.94 11.14
N GLU A 189 16.63 3.66 11.99
CA GLU A 189 16.77 3.32 13.42
C GLU A 189 15.42 3.32 14.16
N LEU A 190 14.64 4.39 14.01
CA LEU A 190 13.29 4.50 14.57
C LEU A 190 12.34 3.45 14.00
N ILE A 191 12.66 2.78 12.89
CA ILE A 191 11.79 1.78 12.25
C ILE A 191 12.26 0.34 12.43
N TYR A 192 13.55 0.10 12.64
CA TYR A 192 14.09 -1.26 12.74
C TYR A 192 14.79 -1.56 14.06
N ALA A 193 15.32 -0.54 14.75
CA ALA A 193 16.29 -0.74 15.82
C ALA A 193 16.05 0.10 17.08
N GLU A 194 14.93 0.85 17.18
CA GLU A 194 14.59 1.60 18.39
C GLU A 194 14.61 0.68 19.63
N ASP A 195 15.39 1.06 20.63
CA ASP A 195 15.50 0.34 21.90
C ASP A 195 14.29 0.66 22.78
N ILE A 196 13.32 -0.25 22.79
CA ILE A 196 12.07 -0.13 23.53
C ILE A 196 11.78 -1.44 24.28
N ASP A 197 11.30 -1.31 25.51
CA ASP A 197 10.99 -2.43 26.40
C ASP A 197 9.57 -3.00 26.24
N TYR A 198 8.74 -2.37 25.41
CA TYR A 198 7.39 -2.78 25.09
C TYR A 198 7.29 -3.39 23.69
N SER A 199 6.21 -4.12 23.43
CA SER A 199 5.94 -4.67 22.10
C SER A 199 5.31 -3.62 21.19
N ALA A 200 6.03 -3.27 20.13
CA ALA A 200 5.56 -2.40 19.07
C ALA A 200 5.44 -3.16 17.75
N LEU A 201 4.43 -2.78 16.97
CA LEU A 201 4.32 -3.19 15.57
C LEU A 201 4.34 -1.93 14.70
N ARG A 202 5.17 -1.96 13.66
CA ARG A 202 5.29 -0.92 12.64
C ARG A 202 4.77 -1.50 11.33
N LEU A 203 3.67 -0.94 10.83
CA LEU A 203 3.21 -1.25 9.47
C LEU A 203 3.77 -0.22 8.52
N VAL A 204 4.44 -0.68 7.47
CA VAL A 204 5.12 0.18 6.49
C VAL A 204 4.56 -0.08 5.10
N THR A 205 4.21 0.99 4.40
CA THR A 205 3.86 0.94 2.98
C THR A 205 4.44 2.15 2.24
N CYS A 206 4.66 2.00 0.93
CA CYS A 206 4.94 3.13 0.05
C CYS A 206 3.74 4.11 0.04
N GLY A 207 3.97 5.43 0.03
CA GLY A 207 2.89 6.41 -0.04
C GLY A 207 3.34 7.81 -0.50
N GLY A 208 2.46 8.81 -0.47
CA GLY A 208 2.76 10.14 -1.00
C GLY A 208 2.45 10.29 -2.49
N ALA A 209 2.98 11.34 -3.14
CA ALA A 209 2.80 11.52 -4.59
C ALA A 209 3.54 10.41 -5.35
N PHE A 210 2.90 9.84 -6.37
CA PHE A 210 3.59 8.97 -7.32
C PHE A 210 4.42 9.85 -8.26
N ASP A 211 5.74 9.71 -8.21
CA ASP A 211 6.62 10.33 -9.19
C ASP A 211 6.64 9.46 -10.45
N SER A 212 5.98 9.92 -11.50
CA SER A 212 5.89 9.22 -12.78
C SER A 212 7.22 9.12 -13.53
N ARG A 213 8.25 9.88 -13.14
CA ARG A 213 9.61 9.75 -13.73
C ARG A 213 10.40 8.63 -13.09
N SER A 214 10.38 8.51 -11.77
CA SER A 214 11.05 7.42 -11.06
C SER A 214 10.20 6.15 -10.98
N GLY A 215 8.89 6.24 -11.20
CA GLY A 215 7.96 5.12 -11.06
C GLY A 215 7.68 4.76 -9.60
N HIS A 216 7.96 5.68 -8.67
CA HIS A 216 7.89 5.43 -7.24
C HIS A 216 7.10 6.49 -6.49
N TYR A 217 6.41 6.05 -5.46
CA TYR A 217 5.90 6.90 -4.40
C TYR A 217 7.04 7.60 -3.65
N VAL A 218 6.91 8.89 -3.37
CA VAL A 218 7.98 9.70 -2.75
C VAL A 218 8.06 9.61 -1.23
N ASP A 219 7.01 9.12 -0.56
CA ASP A 219 6.93 8.94 0.88
C ASP A 219 6.77 7.46 1.26
N ASN A 220 6.93 7.17 2.53
CA ASN A 220 6.44 5.96 3.21
C ASN A 220 5.39 6.39 4.24
N VAL A 221 4.31 5.62 4.34
CA VAL A 221 3.34 5.74 5.43
C VAL A 221 3.66 4.67 6.46
N ILE A 222 3.81 5.08 7.71
CA ILE A 222 4.20 4.23 8.82
C ILE A 222 3.17 4.35 9.93
N ALA A 223 2.51 3.25 10.27
CA ALA A 223 1.66 3.18 11.45
C ALA A 223 2.48 2.69 12.64
N PHE A 224 2.57 3.52 13.68
CA PHE A 224 3.16 3.14 14.97
C PHE A 224 2.06 2.62 15.87
N THR A 225 2.31 1.46 16.48
CA THR A 225 1.32 0.77 17.30
C THR A 225 1.98 0.22 18.57
N ARG A 226 1.15 -0.10 19.57
CA ARG A 226 1.59 -0.75 20.80
C ARG A 226 0.63 -1.89 21.16
N LEU A 227 1.18 -2.96 21.70
CA LEU A 227 0.41 -4.12 22.15
C LEU A 227 -0.58 -3.73 23.26
N VAL A 228 -1.80 -4.23 23.16
CA VAL A 228 -2.91 -3.98 24.09
C VAL A 228 -3.58 -5.29 24.51
N THR A 229 -4.29 -5.25 25.64
CA THR A 229 -5.12 -6.36 26.14
C THR A 229 -6.53 -6.32 25.56
#